data_AF-A0A349AKV1-F1
#
_entry.id   AF-A0A349AKV1-F1
#
_cell.length_a   1.000
_cell.length_b   1.000
_cell.length_c   1.000
_cell.angle_alpha   90.00
_cell.angle_beta   90.00
_cell.angle_gamma   90.00
#
_symmetry.space_group_name_H-M   'P 1'
#
loop_
_entity.id
_entity.type
_entity.pdbx_description
1 polymer ?
#
loop_
_entity_poly.entity_id
_entity_poly.type
_entity_poly.pdbx_seq_one_letter_code
_entity_poly.pdbx_strand_id
1 'polypeptide(L)'
;MDINIGFALLLTTLAGLSTGIGSLIALFIRKLNTSYLSFLLGISAGVMVYISFTELLGTAIDDVGLLKANIAFFVGIVVFALIDILVPHSYEEESAEDHNFDLLGNKKKKTPSMSAIKRGGIFIAIGIAIHNFPEGLITFSAAATGDVSLGVLIAVAVALHNIPEGIAVSVPILYST
;
A
#
# COMPACT_ATOMS: atom_id res chain seq x y z
N MET A 1 -5.07 -26.14 19.76
CA MET A 1 -5.66 -26.31 18.41
C MET A 1 -4.51 -26.57 17.46
N ASP A 2 -4.66 -27.53 16.55
CA ASP A 2 -3.61 -27.82 15.57
C ASP A 2 -3.49 -26.66 14.57
N ILE A 3 -2.25 -26.25 14.28
CA ILE A 3 -1.95 -25.20 13.31
C ILE A 3 -2.37 -25.69 11.92
N ASN A 4 -3.35 -25.03 11.31
CA ASN A 4 -3.80 -25.37 9.96
C ASN A 4 -3.08 -24.49 8.92
N ILE A 5 -1.93 -24.97 8.45
CA ILE A 5 -1.11 -24.29 7.45
C ILE A 5 -1.89 -24.06 6.14
N GLY A 6 -2.73 -25.02 5.74
CA GLY A 6 -3.55 -24.89 4.53
C GLY A 6 -4.56 -23.74 4.64
N PHE A 7 -5.15 -23.56 5.82
CA PHE A 7 -6.03 -22.44 6.10
C PHE A 7 -5.28 -21.10 6.10
N ALA A 8 -4.11 -21.03 6.73
CA ALA A 8 -3.28 -19.83 6.72
C ALA A 8 -2.83 -19.42 5.30
N LEU A 9 -2.43 -20.40 4.48
CA LEU A 9 -2.11 -20.17 3.07
C LEU A 9 -3.33 -19.68 2.27
N LEU A 10 -4.51 -20.26 2.49
CA LEU A 10 -5.73 -19.85 1.83
C LEU A 10 -6.06 -18.39 2.16
N LEU A 11 -6.10 -18.03 3.44
CA LEU A 11 -6.40 -16.66 3.87
C LEU A 11 -5.38 -15.64 3.32
N THR A 12 -4.09 -15.96 3.41
CA THR A 12 -3.02 -15.10 2.89
C THR A 12 -3.13 -14.93 1.37
N THR A 13 -3.46 -15.99 0.65
CA THR A 13 -3.66 -15.92 -0.81
C THR A 13 -4.87 -15.06 -1.17
N LEU A 14 -5.99 -15.23 -0.46
CA LEU A 14 -7.19 -14.43 -0.69
C LEU A 14 -6.96 -12.94 -0.38
N ALA A 15 -6.26 -12.64 0.71
CA ALA A 15 -5.84 -11.29 1.06
C ALA A 15 -4.93 -10.69 -0.04
N GLY A 16 -3.88 -11.41 -0.46
CA GLY A 16 -2.98 -10.93 -1.51
C GLY A 16 -3.65 -10.75 -2.89
N LEU A 17 -4.58 -11.63 -3.26
CA LEU A 17 -5.32 -11.52 -4.53
C LEU A 17 -6.21 -10.26 -4.58
N SER A 18 -6.58 -9.70 -3.44
CA SER A 18 -7.46 -8.53 -3.40
C SER A 18 -6.82 -7.26 -4.01
N THR A 19 -5.49 -7.11 -3.99
CA THR A 19 -4.78 -6.06 -4.77
C THR A 19 -4.99 -6.24 -6.27
N GLY A 20 -4.98 -7.49 -6.75
CA GLY A 20 -5.30 -7.83 -8.13
C GLY A 20 -6.76 -7.53 -8.47
N ILE A 21 -7.69 -7.84 -7.55
CA ILE A 21 -9.12 -7.50 -7.71
C ILE A 21 -9.31 -5.99 -7.80
N GLY A 22 -8.67 -5.20 -6.92
CA GLY A 22 -8.69 -3.74 -7.00
C GLY A 22 -8.17 -3.22 -8.34
N SER A 23 -7.07 -3.79 -8.82
CA SER A 23 -6.52 -3.44 -10.14
C SER A 23 -7.47 -3.77 -11.29
N LEU A 24 -8.17 -4.91 -11.23
CA LEU A 24 -9.19 -5.28 -12.22
C LEU A 24 -10.38 -4.32 -12.19
N ILE A 25 -10.85 -3.92 -10.99
CA ILE A 25 -11.93 -2.95 -10.82
C ILE A 25 -11.58 -1.63 -11.52
N ALA A 26 -10.33 -1.17 -11.40
CA ALA A 26 -9.88 0.07 -12.04
C ALA A 26 -10.01 0.05 -13.57
N LEU A 27 -9.88 -1.11 -14.23
CA LEU A 27 -10.06 -1.24 -15.69
C LEU A 27 -11.48 -0.87 -16.15
N PHE A 28 -12.48 -1.05 -15.29
CA PHE A 28 -13.88 -0.73 -15.59
C PHE A 28 -14.26 0.71 -15.22
N ILE A 29 -13.42 1.42 -14.46
CA ILE A 29 -13.67 2.80 -14.05
C ILE A 29 -13.12 3.75 -15.11
N ARG A 30 -13.99 4.21 -16.01
CA ARG A 30 -13.64 5.15 -17.11
C ARG A 30 -12.96 6.45 -16.65
N LYS A 31 -13.33 6.97 -15.47
CA LYS A 31 -12.76 8.20 -14.93
C LYS A 31 -12.73 8.12 -13.41
N LEU A 32 -11.54 7.96 -12.85
CA LEU A 32 -11.36 7.99 -11.40
C LEU A 32 -11.49 9.43 -10.93
N ASN A 33 -12.51 9.68 -10.13
CA ASN A 33 -12.65 10.96 -9.43
C ASN A 33 -11.68 10.95 -8.23
N THR A 34 -10.81 11.95 -8.16
CA THR A 34 -9.78 12.09 -7.13
C THR A 34 -10.38 12.08 -5.72
N SER A 35 -11.59 12.63 -5.51
CA SER A 35 -12.25 12.56 -4.20
C SER A 35 -12.59 11.14 -3.76
N TYR A 36 -13.04 10.27 -4.68
CA TYR A 36 -13.30 8.87 -4.36
C TYR A 36 -12.01 8.11 -4.11
N LEU A 37 -10.95 8.40 -4.89
CA LEU A 37 -9.65 7.78 -4.69
C LEU A 37 -9.05 8.17 -3.33
N SER A 38 -9.09 9.45 -2.96
CA SER A 38 -8.64 9.93 -1.66
C SER A 38 -9.45 9.33 -0.50
N PHE A 39 -10.76 9.16 -0.68
CA PHE A 39 -11.60 8.49 0.32
C PHE A 39 -11.22 7.01 0.50
N LEU A 40 -11.03 6.27 -0.60
CA LEU A 40 -10.61 4.86 -0.56
C LEU A 40 -9.23 4.71 0.08
N LEU A 41 -8.28 5.56 -0.28
CA LEU A 41 -6.94 5.61 0.34
C LEU A 41 -7.01 5.98 1.82
N GLY A 42 -7.93 6.85 2.23
CA GLY A 42 -8.18 7.18 3.64
C GLY A 42 -8.68 5.97 4.44
N ILE A 43 -9.60 5.17 3.88
CA ILE A 43 -10.02 3.91 4.49
C ILE A 43 -8.84 2.95 4.62
N SER A 44 -8.07 2.77 3.55
CA SER A 44 -6.91 1.89 3.49
C SER A 44 -5.83 2.30 4.52
N ALA A 45 -5.55 3.59 4.67
CA ALA A 45 -4.64 4.10 5.70
C ALA A 45 -5.18 3.86 7.12
N GLY A 46 -6.48 4.10 7.35
CA GLY A 46 -7.12 3.85 8.64
C GLY A 46 -7.05 2.39 9.08
N VAL A 47 -7.28 1.46 8.15
CA VAL A 47 -7.14 0.02 8.39
C VAL A 47 -5.71 -0.34 8.80
N MET A 48 -4.70 0.18 8.10
CA MET A 48 -3.30 -0.13 8.44
C MET A 48 -2.85 0.49 9.76
N VAL A 49 -3.32 1.69 10.09
CA VAL A 49 -3.09 2.27 11.42
C VAL A 49 -3.71 1.38 12.50
N TYR A 50 -4.96 0.95 12.32
CA TYR A 50 -5.62 0.06 13.28
C TYR A 50 -4.83 -1.25 13.48
N ILE A 51 -4.55 -1.99 12.41
CA ILE A 51 -3.78 -3.25 12.46
C ILE A 51 -2.41 -3.03 13.13
N SER A 52 -1.72 -1.93 12.79
CA SER A 52 -0.39 -1.66 13.34
C SER A 52 -0.41 -1.45 14.86
N PHE A 53 -1.40 -0.72 15.39
CA PHE A 53 -1.46 -0.40 16.81
C PHE A 53 -2.12 -1.50 17.65
N THR A 54 -3.24 -2.07 17.19
CA THR A 54 -4.00 -3.03 18.01
C THR A 54 -3.44 -4.44 17.87
N GLU A 55 -3.09 -4.85 16.66
CA GLU A 55 -2.73 -6.23 16.39
C GLU A 55 -1.20 -6.40 16.46
N LEU A 56 -0.45 -5.67 15.65
CA LEU A 56 1.01 -5.87 15.55
C LEU A 56 1.75 -5.42 16.81
N LEU A 57 1.54 -4.15 17.22
CA LEU A 57 2.16 -3.62 18.42
C LEU A 57 1.62 -4.33 19.67
N GLY A 58 0.31 -4.61 19.73
CA GLY A 58 -0.31 -5.37 20.83
C GLY A 58 0.34 -6.75 21.00
N THR A 59 0.39 -7.55 19.94
CA THR A 59 1.02 -8.88 19.96
C THR A 59 2.51 -8.79 20.31
N ALA A 60 3.24 -7.81 19.76
CA ALA A 60 4.65 -7.62 20.11
C ALA A 60 4.85 -7.27 21.60
N ILE A 61 3.96 -6.48 22.19
CA ILE A 61 3.99 -6.15 23.63
C ILE A 61 3.79 -7.42 24.47
N ASP A 62 2.84 -8.27 24.08
CA ASP A 62 2.58 -9.53 24.78
C ASP A 62 3.76 -10.52 24.67
N ASP A 63 4.42 -10.58 23.51
CA ASP A 63 5.52 -11.52 23.25
C ASP A 63 6.88 -11.08 23.84
N VAL A 64 7.26 -9.82 23.68
CA VAL A 64 8.60 -9.32 24.05
C VAL A 64 8.61 -8.25 25.14
N GLY A 65 7.43 -7.83 25.61
CA GLY A 65 7.25 -6.82 26.63
C GLY A 65 7.21 -5.38 26.09
N LEU A 66 6.51 -4.51 26.84
CA LEU A 66 6.20 -3.14 26.45
C LEU A 66 7.41 -2.35 25.94
N LEU A 67 8.52 -2.35 26.67
CA LEU A 67 9.68 -1.53 26.34
C LEU A 67 10.35 -1.97 25.02
N LYS A 68 10.58 -3.28 24.85
CA LYS A 68 11.27 -3.80 23.65
C LYS A 68 10.40 -3.63 22.41
N ALA A 69 9.10 -3.91 22.53
CA ALA A 69 8.13 -3.75 21.44
C ALA A 69 8.07 -2.28 20.95
N ASN A 70 7.95 -1.33 21.87
CA ASN A 70 7.92 0.10 21.50
C ASN A 70 9.23 0.56 20.88
N ILE A 71 10.39 0.16 21.41
CA ILE A 71 11.69 0.49 20.80
C ILE A 71 11.76 -0.04 19.37
N ALA A 72 11.40 -1.31 19.15
CA ALA A 72 11.41 -1.91 17.81
C ALA A 72 10.44 -1.20 16.85
N PHE A 73 9.24 -0.84 17.32
CA PHE A 73 8.24 -0.10 16.55
C PHE A 73 8.75 1.27 16.10
N PHE A 74 9.27 2.09 17.03
CA PHE A 74 9.80 3.41 16.69
C PHE A 74 11.08 3.34 15.84
N VAL A 75 11.94 2.35 16.05
CA VAL A 75 13.07 2.08 15.15
C VAL A 75 12.56 1.76 13.74
N GLY A 76 11.50 0.95 13.61
CA GLY A 76 10.85 0.69 12.33
C GLY A 76 10.36 1.96 11.63
N ILE A 77 9.72 2.87 12.37
CA ILE A 77 9.29 4.18 11.85
C ILE A 77 10.49 4.99 11.35
N VAL A 78 11.57 5.07 12.13
CA VAL A 78 12.78 5.81 11.74
C VAL A 78 13.42 5.19 10.50
N VAL A 79 13.51 3.86 10.43
CA VAL A 79 14.04 3.16 9.25
C VAL A 79 13.19 3.47 8.02
N PHE A 80 11.86 3.43 8.13
CA PHE A 80 10.97 3.76 7.03
C PHE A 80 11.12 5.22 6.59
N ALA A 81 11.21 6.16 7.54
CA ALA A 81 11.46 7.57 7.25
C ALA A 81 12.81 7.78 6.54
N LEU A 82 13.85 7.04 6.93
CA LEU A 82 15.15 7.09 6.24
C LEU A 82 15.08 6.52 4.82
N ILE A 83 14.32 5.44 4.60
CA ILE A 83 14.08 4.91 3.25
C ILE A 83 13.37 5.96 2.39
N ASP A 84 12.33 6.60 2.91
CA ASP A 84 11.58 7.64 2.21
C ASP A 84 12.48 8.83 1.79
N ILE A 85 13.33 9.30 2.71
CA ILE A 85 14.31 10.37 2.45
C ILE A 85 15.39 9.94 1.44
N LEU A 86 15.86 8.70 1.52
CA LEU A 86 16.97 8.21 0.70
C LEU A 86 16.53 7.89 -0.74
N VAL A 87 15.30 7.40 -0.92
CA VAL A 87 14.76 7.14 -2.25
C VAL A 87 14.49 8.50 -2.91
N PRO A 88 15.16 8.83 -4.02
CA PRO A 88 14.98 10.11 -4.68
C PRO A 88 13.60 10.15 -5.34
N HIS A 89 12.64 10.76 -4.66
CA HIS A 89 11.32 11.03 -5.21
C HIS A 89 11.35 12.44 -5.82
N SER A 90 11.13 12.54 -7.14
CA SER A 90 10.87 13.83 -7.76
C SER A 90 9.50 14.31 -7.30
N TYR A 91 9.46 15.29 -6.39
CA TYR A 91 8.24 16.02 -6.06
C TYR A 91 7.79 16.80 -7.31
N GLU A 92 6.94 16.21 -8.16
CA GLU A 92 6.37 16.92 -9.31
C GLU A 92 5.50 18.13 -8.88
N GLU A 93 5.12 18.21 -7.60
CA GLU A 93 4.36 19.34 -7.05
C GLU A 93 5.21 20.61 -6.84
N GLU A 94 6.54 20.52 -6.81
CA GLU A 94 7.43 21.70 -6.67
C GLU A 94 8.00 22.18 -8.02
N SER A 95 7.33 21.87 -9.14
CA SER A 95 7.62 22.47 -10.46
C SER A 95 6.48 23.36 -10.97
N ALA A 96 5.54 23.74 -10.10
CA ALA A 96 4.50 24.71 -10.43
C ALA A 96 5.03 26.16 -10.57
N GLU A 97 6.29 26.42 -10.19
CA GLU A 97 6.96 27.72 -10.29
C GLU A 97 8.15 27.75 -11.26
N ASP A 98 8.31 26.75 -12.14
CA ASP A 98 9.41 26.81 -13.11
C ASP A 98 9.00 27.66 -14.33
N HIS A 99 9.64 28.82 -14.44
CA HIS A 99 9.41 29.91 -15.40
C HIS A 99 9.61 29.50 -16.87
N ASN A 100 8.71 28.70 -17.44
CA ASN A 100 8.62 28.47 -18.89
C ASN A 100 7.28 28.99 -19.44
N PHE A 101 7.19 30.32 -19.48
CA PHE A 101 6.25 31.03 -20.35
C PHE A 101 6.80 30.98 -21.79
N ASP A 102 6.01 30.52 -22.77
CA ASP A 102 6.32 30.79 -24.18
C ASP A 102 6.25 32.31 -24.45
N LEU A 103 6.81 32.79 -25.57
CA LEU A 103 6.79 34.21 -26.02
C LEU A 103 5.39 34.88 -26.01
N LEU A 104 4.32 34.10 -25.88
CA LEU A 104 2.91 34.49 -25.85
C LEU A 104 2.23 34.39 -24.49
N GLY A 105 2.95 34.02 -23.44
CA GLY A 105 2.39 34.04 -22.09
C GLY A 105 1.66 32.78 -21.61
N ASN A 106 1.77 31.67 -22.35
CA ASN A 106 1.03 30.45 -22.03
C ASN A 106 1.91 29.41 -21.31
N LYS A 107 1.37 28.81 -20.24
CA LYS A 107 1.97 27.66 -19.54
C LYS A 107 2.08 26.48 -20.49
N LYS A 108 3.30 26.09 -20.87
CA LYS A 108 3.54 24.75 -21.44
C LYS A 108 3.50 23.74 -20.30
N LYS A 109 2.36 23.05 -20.10
CA LYS A 109 2.36 21.82 -19.31
C LYS A 109 3.27 20.81 -20.02
N LYS A 110 4.44 20.52 -19.46
CA LYS A 110 5.24 19.35 -19.87
C LYS A 110 4.39 18.12 -19.57
N THR A 111 3.75 17.57 -20.59
CA THR A 111 3.12 16.25 -20.48
C THR A 111 4.24 15.22 -20.35
N PRO A 112 4.27 14.39 -19.29
CA PRO A 112 5.29 13.36 -19.16
C PRO A 112 5.28 12.45 -20.39
N SER A 113 6.46 12.05 -20.85
CA SER A 113 6.59 11.12 -21.98
C SER A 113 5.90 9.79 -21.64
N MET A 114 5.21 9.19 -22.60
CA MET A 114 4.54 7.89 -22.41
C MET A 114 5.50 6.81 -21.88
N SER A 115 6.76 6.85 -22.31
CA SER A 115 7.82 5.97 -21.82
C SER A 115 8.15 6.17 -20.33
N ALA A 116 8.08 7.40 -19.84
CA ALA A 116 8.29 7.74 -18.44
C ALA A 116 7.13 7.28 -17.55
N ILE A 117 5.88 7.44 -18.02
CA ILE A 117 4.69 6.97 -17.28
C ILE A 117 4.71 5.44 -17.16
N LYS A 118 5.02 4.73 -18.25
CA LYS A 118 5.15 3.26 -18.23
C LYS A 118 6.26 2.78 -17.29
N ARG A 119 7.42 3.46 -17.29
CA ARG A 119 8.52 3.15 -16.38
C ARG A 119 8.12 3.41 -14.92
N GLY A 120 7.43 4.51 -14.65
CA GLY A 120 6.85 4.82 -13.33
C GLY A 120 5.89 3.74 -12.87
N GLY A 121 4.98 3.29 -13.74
CA GLY A 121 4.07 2.18 -13.46
C GLY A 121 4.77 0.87 -13.09
N ILE A 122 5.88 0.53 -13.76
CA ILE A 122 6.67 -0.67 -13.43
C ILE A 122 7.34 -0.52 -12.05
N PHE A 123 7.91 0.64 -11.72
CA PHE A 123 8.50 0.86 -10.40
C PHE A 123 7.45 0.82 -9.28
N ILE A 124 6.28 1.39 -9.52
CA ILE A 124 5.13 1.30 -8.61
C ILE A 124 4.77 -0.18 -8.38
N ALA A 125 4.61 -0.97 -9.45
CA ALA A 125 4.32 -2.40 -9.35
C ALA A 125 5.35 -3.18 -8.53
N ILE A 126 6.65 -2.88 -8.69
CA ILE A 126 7.72 -3.49 -7.89
C ILE A 126 7.63 -3.06 -6.42
N GLY A 127 7.44 -1.76 -6.17
CA GLY A 127 7.31 -1.24 -4.81
C GLY A 127 6.18 -1.90 -4.02
N ILE A 128 5.04 -2.13 -4.68
CA ILE A 128 3.88 -2.81 -4.07
C ILE A 128 4.15 -4.29 -3.86
N ALA A 129 4.82 -4.96 -4.79
CA ALA A 129 5.20 -6.35 -4.57
C ALA A 129 6.06 -6.50 -3.29
N ILE A 130 6.92 -5.51 -3.02
CA ILE A 130 7.70 -5.43 -1.79
C ILE A 130 6.81 -5.10 -0.58
N HIS A 131 5.80 -4.23 -0.72
CA HIS A 131 4.85 -3.87 0.34
C HIS A 131 3.93 -5.02 0.77
N ASN A 132 3.38 -5.75 -0.20
CA ASN A 132 2.47 -6.87 0.04
C ASN A 132 3.16 -8.06 0.70
N PHE A 133 4.49 -8.14 0.64
CA PHE A 133 5.23 -9.26 1.22
C PHE A 133 5.14 -9.26 2.76
N PRO A 134 5.49 -8.17 3.48
CA PRO A 134 5.21 -8.03 4.91
C PRO A 134 3.74 -8.28 5.29
N GLU A 135 2.78 -7.75 4.53
CA GLU A 135 1.35 -7.96 4.81
C GLU A 135 0.92 -9.43 4.70
N GLY A 136 1.44 -10.12 3.69
CA GLY A 136 1.23 -11.54 3.51
C GLY A 136 1.81 -12.35 4.67
N LEU A 137 3.02 -12.01 5.13
CA LEU A 137 3.65 -12.65 6.29
C LEU A 137 2.85 -12.43 7.58
N ILE A 138 2.30 -11.23 7.78
CA ILE A 138 1.45 -10.90 8.92
C ILE A 138 0.15 -11.71 8.88
N THR A 139 -0.53 -11.72 7.73
CA THR A 139 -1.78 -12.48 7.54
C THR A 139 -1.57 -13.97 7.77
N PHE A 140 -0.48 -14.51 7.23
CA PHE A 140 -0.12 -15.92 7.41
C PHE A 140 0.15 -16.24 8.88
N SER A 141 1.01 -15.43 9.53
CA SER A 141 1.39 -15.64 10.93
C SER A 141 0.18 -15.57 11.85
N ALA A 142 -0.71 -14.59 11.65
CA ALA A 142 -1.94 -14.44 12.41
C ALA A 142 -2.86 -15.66 12.27
N ALA A 143 -3.05 -16.17 11.05
CA ALA A 143 -3.84 -17.37 10.81
C ALA A 143 -3.17 -18.67 11.29
N ALA A 144 -1.84 -18.68 11.42
CA ALA A 144 -1.05 -19.81 11.91
C ALA A 144 -0.95 -19.88 13.44
N THR A 145 -1.46 -18.88 14.19
CA THR A 145 -1.51 -18.90 15.67
C THR A 145 -2.46 -19.98 16.22
N GLY A 146 -3.39 -20.46 15.40
CA GLY A 146 -4.49 -21.32 15.82
C GLY A 146 -5.73 -20.55 16.28
N ASP A 147 -5.71 -19.22 16.34
CA ASP A 147 -6.92 -18.42 16.49
C ASP A 147 -7.53 -18.11 15.11
N VAL A 148 -8.58 -18.84 14.78
CA VAL A 148 -9.31 -18.69 13.50
C VAL A 148 -9.95 -17.30 13.40
N SER A 149 -10.45 -16.76 14.51
CA SER A 149 -11.12 -15.45 14.50
C SER A 149 -10.13 -14.35 14.19
N LEU A 150 -8.95 -14.39 14.82
CA LEU A 150 -7.85 -13.47 14.55
C LEU A 150 -7.39 -13.58 13.09
N GLY A 151 -7.13 -14.80 12.60
CA GLY A 151 -6.69 -15.02 11.23
C GLY A 151 -7.67 -14.45 10.19
N VAL A 152 -8.98 -14.69 10.37
CA VAL A 152 -10.02 -14.15 9.48
C VAL A 152 -10.12 -12.64 9.59
N LEU A 153 -10.06 -12.08 10.81
CA LEU A 153 -10.11 -10.63 11.04
C LEU A 153 -8.97 -9.92 10.29
N ILE A 154 -7.73 -10.40 10.46
CA ILE A 154 -6.56 -9.83 9.78
C ILE A 154 -6.67 -9.99 8.27
N ALA A 155 -7.05 -11.16 7.76
CA ALA A 155 -7.17 -11.38 6.33
C ALA A 155 -8.21 -10.47 5.67
N VAL A 156 -9.35 -10.25 6.33
CA VAL A 156 -10.38 -9.32 5.86
C VAL A 156 -9.88 -7.87 5.93
N ALA A 157 -9.21 -7.49 7.02
CA ALA A 157 -8.68 -6.15 7.17
C ALA A 157 -7.62 -5.84 6.08
N VAL A 158 -6.67 -6.75 5.85
CA VAL A 158 -5.69 -6.63 4.75
C VAL A 158 -6.42 -6.58 3.40
N ALA A 159 -7.42 -7.44 3.15
CA ALA A 159 -8.18 -7.34 1.90
C ALA A 159 -8.86 -5.97 1.69
N LEU A 160 -9.34 -5.33 2.76
CA LEU A 160 -9.92 -3.98 2.72
C LEU A 160 -8.88 -2.89 2.47
N HIS A 161 -7.61 -3.10 2.81
CA HIS A 161 -6.51 -2.21 2.47
C HIS A 161 -6.11 -2.35 0.99
N ASN A 162 -5.96 -3.60 0.56
CA ASN A 162 -5.37 -3.99 -0.72
C ASN A 162 -6.29 -3.69 -1.91
N ILE A 163 -7.62 -3.68 -1.74
CA ILE A 163 -8.55 -3.30 -2.82
C ILE A 163 -8.36 -1.81 -3.23
N PRO A 164 -8.49 -0.83 -2.31
CA PRO A 164 -8.13 0.57 -2.57
C PRO A 164 -6.75 0.76 -3.19
N GLU A 165 -5.74 0.08 -2.65
CA GLU A 165 -4.36 0.16 -3.14
C GLU A 165 -4.25 -0.31 -4.59
N GLY A 166 -4.81 -1.48 -4.92
CA GLY A 166 -4.82 -2.00 -6.28
C GLY A 166 -5.50 -1.05 -7.28
N ILE A 167 -6.58 -0.38 -6.87
CA ILE A 167 -7.20 0.67 -7.68
C ILE A 167 -6.24 1.83 -7.91
N ALA A 168 -5.60 2.34 -6.86
CA ALA A 168 -4.70 3.50 -6.93
C ALA A 168 -3.44 3.25 -7.79
N VAL A 169 -2.94 2.03 -7.73
CA VAL A 169 -1.68 1.60 -8.35
C VAL A 169 -1.80 1.39 -9.84
N SER A 170 -2.95 0.93 -10.30
CA SER A 170 -3.19 0.65 -11.72
C SER A 170 -3.42 1.93 -12.53
N VAL A 171 -3.70 3.06 -11.87
CA VAL A 171 -4.01 4.36 -12.47
C VAL A 171 -2.94 4.85 -13.47
N PRO A 172 -1.64 4.91 -13.12
CA PRO A 172 -0.63 5.43 -14.04
C PRO A 172 -0.47 4.56 -15.29
N ILE A 173 -0.59 3.24 -15.13
CA ILE A 173 -0.53 2.29 -16.25
C ILE A 173 -1.77 2.45 -17.14
N LEU A 174 -2.97 2.53 -16.55
CA LEU A 174 -4.23 2.70 -17.28
C LEU A 174 -4.22 3.97 -18.14
N TYR A 175 -3.76 5.09 -17.58
CA TYR A 175 -3.65 6.37 -18.31
C TYR A 175 -2.46 6.43 -19.29
N SER A 176 -1.61 5.39 -19.31
CA SER A 176 -0.50 5.25 -20.26
C SER A 176 -0.81 4.35 -21.48
N THR A 177 -2.03 3.82 -21.56
CA THR A 177 -2.48 2.90 -22.63
C THR A 177 -3.54 3.57 -23.50
#